data_AF-A0A3P7E9J1-F1
#
_entry.id   AF-A0A3P7E9J1-F1
#
_cell.length_a   1.000
_cell.length_b   1.000
_cell.length_c   1.000
_cell.angle_alpha   90.00
_cell.angle_beta   90.00
_cell.angle_gamma   90.00
#
_symmetry.space_group_name_H-M   'P 1'
#
loop_
_entity.id
_entity.type
_entity.pdbx_description
1 polymer ?
#
loop_
_entity_poly.entity_id
_entity_poly.type
_entity_poly.pdbx_seq_one_letter_code
_entity_poly.pdbx_strand_id
1 'polypeptide(L)'
;MRMWYVSLINLSLFLFAVDCATPFLNAYLDERSQKSLHAVLISALDSNELSTIHHGAAGLKLAGIPIEASKNKALCSIVQKVNGEELGQLYHAVSGAVALKDCLLSIPNAKGTIEAVLKEDSPTSQNIFLALSVADKLKLKVNYKSFAEALTAALVKDDGASSLSHGLNAAALLDNTNAGKFFIRVEDLVGQAEEVDGKYLHLEGGLSITAFGVYGIYNLADKLDKSPGVKS
;
A
#
# COMPACT_ATOMS: atom_id res chain seq x y z
N MET A 1 -46.52 -40.76 24.88
CA MET A 1 -46.37 -39.31 25.10
C MET A 1 -45.07 -38.96 25.85
N ARG A 2 -43.90 -39.48 25.44
CA ARG A 2 -42.64 -39.23 26.19
C ARG A 2 -41.34 -39.26 25.36
N MET A 3 -41.42 -39.26 24.03
CA MET A 3 -40.22 -39.33 23.15
C MET A 3 -39.93 -38.07 22.33
N TRP A 4 -40.80 -37.06 22.34
CA TRP A 4 -40.56 -35.82 21.57
C TRP A 4 -39.78 -34.73 22.32
N TYR A 5 -39.59 -34.86 23.64
CA TYR A 5 -38.85 -33.86 24.42
C TYR A 5 -37.32 -33.98 24.26
N VAL A 6 -36.80 -35.15 23.89
CA VAL A 6 -35.34 -35.34 23.77
C VAL A 6 -34.79 -34.74 22.46
N SER A 7 -35.61 -34.65 21.41
CA SER A 7 -35.18 -33.99 20.16
C SER A 7 -35.17 -32.47 20.24
N LEU A 8 -35.96 -31.85 21.11
CA LEU A 8 -35.99 -30.37 21.23
C LEU A 8 -34.81 -29.83 22.03
N ILE A 9 -34.28 -30.60 22.99
CA ILE A 9 -33.09 -30.19 23.77
C ILE A 9 -31.81 -30.24 22.92
N ASN A 10 -31.75 -31.12 21.92
CA ASN A 10 -30.59 -31.18 21.01
C ASN A 10 -30.55 -30.07 19.96
N LEU A 11 -31.65 -29.34 19.73
CA LEU A 11 -31.66 -28.23 18.77
C LEU A 11 -31.25 -26.89 19.39
N SER A 12 -31.26 -26.77 20.72
CA SER A 12 -30.99 -25.50 21.42
C SER A 12 -29.52 -25.24 21.71
N LEU A 13 -28.63 -26.24 21.56
CA LEU A 13 -27.21 -26.11 21.93
C LEU A 13 -26.24 -25.76 20.79
N PHE A 14 -26.71 -25.59 19.55
CA PHE A 14 -25.86 -25.23 18.40
C PHE A 14 -26.02 -23.78 17.91
N LEU A 15 -26.65 -22.92 18.70
CA LEU A 15 -26.61 -21.46 18.51
C LEU A 15 -25.59 -20.78 19.43
N PHE A 16 -24.49 -21.46 19.75
CA PHE A 16 -23.24 -20.72 19.89
C PHE A 16 -22.90 -20.20 18.50
N ALA A 17 -23.48 -19.06 18.16
CA ALA A 17 -22.85 -18.13 17.25
C ALA A 17 -21.48 -17.87 17.87
N VAL A 18 -20.50 -18.67 17.44
CA VAL A 18 -19.13 -18.21 17.39
C VAL A 18 -19.27 -16.97 16.54
N ASP A 19 -19.32 -15.81 17.21
CA ASP A 19 -18.88 -14.56 16.62
C ASP A 19 -17.50 -14.89 16.11
N CYS A 20 -17.47 -15.39 14.89
CA CYS A 20 -16.33 -15.38 14.03
C CYS A 20 -16.14 -13.88 13.87
N ALA A 21 -15.42 -13.30 14.83
CA ALA A 21 -14.77 -12.03 14.69
C ALA A 21 -13.78 -12.26 13.55
N THR A 22 -14.31 -12.33 12.33
CA THR A 22 -13.61 -11.87 11.15
C THR A 22 -12.97 -10.57 11.64
N PRO A 23 -11.63 -10.50 11.68
CA PRO A 23 -10.96 -9.29 12.14
C PRO A 23 -11.22 -8.23 11.07
N PHE A 24 -12.44 -7.72 11.03
CA PHE A 24 -12.76 -6.54 10.28
C PHE A 24 -12.03 -5.42 11.01
N LEU A 25 -11.29 -4.61 10.25
CA LEU A 25 -10.53 -3.47 10.76
C LEU A 25 -11.34 -2.59 11.72
N ASN A 26 -12.66 -2.55 11.57
CA ASN A 26 -13.59 -1.83 12.44
C ASN A 26 -13.52 -2.24 13.93
N ALA A 27 -13.14 -3.49 14.24
CA ALA A 27 -12.98 -3.92 15.63
C ALA A 27 -11.72 -3.34 16.30
N TYR A 28 -10.72 -2.96 15.51
CA TYR A 28 -9.41 -2.49 16.00
C TYR A 28 -9.20 -1.00 15.80
N LEU A 29 -9.73 -0.42 14.72
CA LEU A 29 -9.77 1.02 14.51
C LEU A 29 -11.10 1.56 15.04
N ASP A 30 -11.21 1.63 16.37
CA ASP A 30 -12.39 2.18 17.05
C ASP A 30 -12.61 3.66 16.72
N GLU A 31 -13.77 4.22 17.11
CA GLU A 31 -14.12 5.61 16.82
C GLU A 31 -13.08 6.61 17.34
N ARG A 32 -12.47 6.32 18.50
CA ARG A 32 -11.42 7.18 19.08
C ARG A 32 -10.17 7.18 18.21
N SER A 33 -9.73 6.01 17.77
CA SER A 33 -8.55 5.83 16.92
C SER A 33 -8.76 6.44 15.55
N GLN A 34 -9.97 6.29 14.97
CA GLN A 34 -10.36 6.97 13.73
C GLN A 34 -10.29 8.49 13.87
N LYS A 35 -10.88 9.06 14.93
CA LYS A 35 -10.80 10.51 15.19
C LYS A 35 -9.37 11.00 15.33
N SER A 36 -8.52 10.26 16.04
CA SER A 36 -7.11 10.58 16.19
C SER A 36 -6.38 10.55 14.84
N LEU A 37 -6.60 9.52 14.03
CA LEU A 37 -6.02 9.41 12.70
C LEU A 37 -6.49 10.56 11.80
N HIS A 38 -7.77 10.89 11.80
CA HIS A 38 -8.31 12.02 11.04
C HIS A 38 -7.68 13.36 11.45
N ALA A 39 -7.46 13.59 12.74
CA ALA A 39 -6.80 14.80 13.22
C ALA A 39 -5.36 14.92 12.71
N VAL A 40 -4.60 13.80 12.70
CA VAL A 40 -3.24 13.76 12.13
C VAL A 40 -3.26 14.08 10.62
N LEU A 41 -4.20 13.48 9.88
CA LEU A 41 -4.34 13.70 8.44
C LEU A 41 -4.77 15.14 8.10
N ILE A 42 -5.64 15.75 8.91
CA ILE A 42 -6.04 17.16 8.77
C ILE A 42 -4.85 18.07 9.06
N SER A 43 -4.09 17.81 10.14
CA SER A 43 -2.91 18.60 10.49
C SER A 43 -1.82 18.51 9.43
N ALA A 44 -1.71 17.40 8.71
CA ALA A 44 -0.76 17.26 7.61
C ALA A 44 -1.00 18.26 6.46
N LEU A 45 -2.23 18.77 6.31
CA LEU A 45 -2.58 19.79 5.30
C LEU A 45 -2.01 21.19 5.61
N ASP A 46 -1.41 21.40 6.78
CA ASP A 46 -0.74 22.64 7.13
C ASP A 46 0.78 22.62 6.82
N SER A 47 1.30 21.48 6.37
CA SER A 47 2.70 21.33 5.99
C SER A 47 2.99 21.85 4.58
N ASN A 48 4.24 22.27 4.36
CA ASN A 48 4.80 22.53 3.02
C ASN A 48 5.67 21.36 2.51
N GLU A 49 5.83 20.29 3.30
CA GLU A 49 6.59 19.11 2.92
C GLU A 49 5.75 18.19 2.04
N LEU A 50 6.26 17.81 0.86
CA LEU A 50 5.51 17.01 -0.11
C LEU A 50 5.05 15.66 0.44
N SER A 51 5.86 14.99 1.27
CA SER A 51 5.54 13.70 1.85
C SER A 51 4.34 13.79 2.80
N THR A 52 4.35 14.77 3.69
CA THR A 52 3.26 15.07 4.62
C THR A 52 1.99 15.47 3.87
N ILE A 53 2.09 16.33 2.85
CA ILE A 53 0.94 16.69 1.99
C ILE A 53 0.37 15.45 1.29
N HIS A 54 1.22 14.61 0.71
CA HIS A 54 0.81 13.38 0.04
C HIS A 54 0.01 12.49 1.00
N HIS A 55 0.60 12.10 2.14
CA HIS A 55 -0.05 11.17 3.05
C HIS A 55 -1.32 11.76 3.69
N GLY A 56 -1.31 13.05 4.03
CA GLY A 56 -2.49 13.78 4.52
C GLY A 56 -3.64 13.75 3.51
N ALA A 57 -3.39 14.19 2.27
CA ALA A 57 -4.41 14.24 1.24
C ALA A 57 -4.90 12.85 0.83
N ALA A 58 -4.01 11.88 0.67
CA ALA A 58 -4.37 10.50 0.32
C ALA A 58 -5.20 9.83 1.43
N GLY A 59 -4.80 10.02 2.69
CA GLY A 59 -5.54 9.50 3.84
C GLY A 59 -6.95 10.08 3.95
N LEU A 60 -7.11 11.39 3.80
CA LEU A 60 -8.43 12.03 3.83
C LEU A 60 -9.32 11.58 2.67
N LYS A 61 -8.75 11.41 1.47
CA LYS A 61 -9.46 10.87 0.32
C LYS A 61 -9.97 9.45 0.59
N LEU A 62 -9.14 8.58 1.18
CA LEU A 62 -9.54 7.22 1.57
C LEU A 62 -10.60 7.22 2.69
N ALA A 63 -10.53 8.17 3.62
CA ALA A 63 -11.52 8.34 4.68
C ALA A 63 -12.82 9.02 4.22
N GLY A 64 -12.90 9.48 2.97
CA GLY A 64 -14.06 10.22 2.45
C GLY A 64 -14.24 11.62 3.06
N ILE A 65 -13.18 12.20 3.65
CA ILE A 65 -13.21 13.52 4.27
C ILE A 65 -12.78 14.56 3.23
N PRO A 66 -13.62 15.54 2.89
CA PRO A 66 -13.28 16.54 1.89
C PRO A 66 -12.25 17.54 2.41
N ILE A 67 -11.34 17.96 1.53
CA ILE A 67 -10.42 19.08 1.77
C ILE A 67 -11.10 20.37 1.33
N GLU A 68 -11.08 21.40 2.18
CA GLU A 68 -11.62 22.72 1.84
C GLU A 68 -11.03 23.27 0.54
N ALA A 69 -11.86 23.89 -0.31
CA ALA A 69 -11.46 24.26 -1.67
C ALA A 69 -10.24 25.21 -1.72
N SER A 70 -10.16 26.17 -0.81
CA SER A 70 -9.02 27.10 -0.69
C SER A 70 -7.73 26.36 -0.33
N LYS A 71 -7.81 25.46 0.66
CA LYS A 71 -6.70 24.61 1.09
C LYS A 71 -6.26 23.67 -0.02
N ASN A 72 -7.20 22.99 -0.68
CA ASN A 72 -6.93 22.11 -1.81
C ASN A 72 -6.18 22.85 -2.93
N LYS A 73 -6.60 24.06 -3.29
CA LYS A 73 -5.93 24.90 -4.29
C LYS A 73 -4.51 25.31 -3.84
N ALA A 74 -4.33 25.66 -2.57
CA ALA A 74 -3.03 26.04 -2.03
C ALA A 74 -2.04 24.86 -2.06
N LEU A 75 -2.48 23.68 -1.62
CA LEU A 75 -1.69 22.44 -1.65
C LEU A 75 -1.36 22.01 -3.08
N CYS A 76 -2.31 22.12 -4.01
CA CYS A 76 -2.07 21.84 -5.42
C CYS A 76 -0.96 22.74 -5.98
N SER A 77 -0.97 24.02 -5.60
CA SER A 77 0.06 24.98 -6.02
C SER A 77 1.45 24.66 -5.44
N ILE A 78 1.54 23.95 -4.31
CA ILE A 78 2.80 23.48 -3.73
C ILE A 78 3.33 22.29 -4.52
N VAL A 79 2.52 21.25 -4.72
CA VAL A 79 2.96 20.03 -5.43
C VAL A 79 3.33 20.30 -6.89
N GLN A 80 2.73 21.31 -7.52
CA GLN A 80 3.06 21.75 -8.88
C GLN A 80 4.44 22.41 -9.04
N LYS A 81 5.10 22.80 -7.94
CA LYS A 81 6.43 23.44 -8.00
C LYS A 81 7.59 22.45 -8.10
N VAL A 82 7.33 21.14 -8.02
CA VAL A 82 8.39 20.14 -8.11
C VAL A 82 9.04 20.17 -9.50
N ASN A 83 10.37 20.12 -9.57
CA ASN A 83 11.11 20.07 -10.84
C ASN A 83 11.14 18.66 -11.47
N GLY A 84 10.81 17.64 -10.66
CA GLY A 84 10.74 16.24 -11.07
C GLY A 84 12.09 15.53 -11.19
N GLU A 85 13.19 16.12 -10.71
CA GLU A 85 14.54 15.54 -10.81
C GLU A 85 14.84 14.53 -9.71
N GLU A 86 14.30 14.74 -8.51
CA GLU A 86 14.44 13.81 -7.38
C GLU A 86 13.23 12.86 -7.32
N LEU A 87 13.48 11.56 -7.35
CA LEU A 87 12.45 10.53 -7.45
C LEU A 87 11.45 10.56 -6.28
N GLY A 88 11.91 10.80 -5.06
CA GLY A 88 11.06 10.89 -3.88
C GLY A 88 10.11 12.08 -3.94
N GLN A 89 10.63 13.29 -4.22
CA GLN A 89 9.78 14.48 -4.42
C GLN A 89 8.80 14.28 -5.57
N LEU A 90 9.24 13.69 -6.68
CA LEU A 90 8.39 13.39 -7.82
C LEU A 90 7.24 12.46 -7.42
N TYR A 91 7.55 11.38 -6.69
CA TYR A 91 6.55 10.45 -6.17
C TYR A 91 5.53 11.13 -5.26
N HIS A 92 5.98 11.91 -4.29
CA HIS A 92 5.09 12.57 -3.34
C HIS A 92 4.25 13.68 -4.01
N ALA A 93 4.83 14.46 -4.93
CA ALA A 93 4.09 15.47 -5.68
C ALA A 93 2.99 14.85 -6.54
N VAL A 94 3.31 13.80 -7.32
CA VAL A 94 2.35 13.11 -8.19
C VAL A 94 1.26 12.43 -7.38
N SER A 95 1.64 11.74 -6.30
CA SER A 95 0.66 11.05 -5.45
C SER A 95 -0.23 12.02 -4.68
N GLY A 96 0.34 13.15 -4.21
CA GLY A 96 -0.43 14.26 -3.63
C GLY A 96 -1.39 14.88 -4.64
N ALA A 97 -0.95 15.17 -5.87
CA ALA A 97 -1.80 15.73 -6.92
C ALA A 97 -2.98 14.80 -7.27
N VAL A 98 -2.76 13.49 -7.35
CA VAL A 98 -3.84 12.50 -7.57
C VAL A 98 -4.82 12.43 -6.40
N ALA A 99 -4.37 12.70 -5.18
CA ALA A 99 -5.22 12.73 -4.00
C ALA A 99 -6.03 14.04 -3.88
N LEU A 100 -5.47 15.16 -4.35
CA LEU A 100 -6.12 16.46 -4.35
C LEU A 100 -7.17 16.57 -5.47
N LYS A 101 -8.27 17.26 -5.18
CA LYS A 101 -9.36 17.46 -6.15
C LYS A 101 -8.91 18.43 -7.25
N ASP A 102 -9.19 18.09 -8.50
CA ASP A 102 -8.94 18.95 -9.67
C ASP A 102 -7.48 19.43 -9.80
N CYS A 103 -6.52 18.68 -9.24
CA CYS A 103 -5.10 19.03 -9.27
C CYS A 103 -4.37 18.28 -10.39
N LEU A 104 -4.30 18.91 -11.56
CA LEU A 104 -3.55 18.37 -12.68
C LEU A 104 -2.06 18.71 -12.53
N LEU A 105 -1.21 17.69 -12.68
CA LEU A 105 0.23 17.83 -12.63
C LEU A 105 0.85 17.30 -13.93
N SER A 106 1.68 18.13 -14.56
CA SER A 106 2.46 17.76 -15.75
C SER A 106 3.92 18.05 -15.49
N ILE A 107 4.76 17.01 -15.57
CA ILE A 107 6.19 17.09 -15.29
C ILE A 107 6.92 16.59 -16.55
N PRO A 108 7.45 17.49 -17.39
CA PRO A 108 8.01 17.13 -18.69
C PRO A 108 9.10 16.05 -18.64
N ASN A 109 9.94 16.04 -17.60
CA ASN A 109 11.05 15.07 -17.47
C ASN A 109 10.72 13.83 -16.61
N ALA A 110 9.46 13.62 -16.21
CA ALA A 110 9.12 12.53 -15.29
C ALA A 110 9.60 11.15 -15.78
N LYS A 111 9.47 10.89 -17.09
CA LYS A 111 9.93 9.63 -17.68
C LYS A 111 11.44 9.43 -17.54
N GLY A 112 12.24 10.48 -17.72
CA GLY A 112 13.70 10.43 -17.55
C GLY A 112 14.10 10.06 -16.12
N THR A 113 13.43 10.66 -15.13
CA THR A 113 13.65 10.36 -13.71
C THR A 113 13.23 8.94 -13.33
N ILE A 114 12.11 8.46 -13.88
CA ILE A 114 11.64 7.08 -13.68
C ILE A 114 12.65 6.07 -14.25
N GLU A 115 13.10 6.27 -15.49
CA GLU A 115 14.03 5.35 -16.16
C GLU A 115 15.47 5.47 -15.64
N ALA A 116 15.82 6.53 -14.91
CA ALA A 116 17.11 6.67 -14.25
C ALA A 116 17.34 5.58 -13.20
N VAL A 117 16.29 5.06 -12.56
CA VAL A 117 16.37 3.93 -11.60
C VAL A 117 17.01 2.69 -12.23
N LEU A 118 16.78 2.47 -13.53
CA LEU A 118 17.37 1.32 -14.25
C LEU A 118 18.88 1.47 -14.51
N LYS A 119 19.46 2.65 -14.24
CA LYS A 119 20.88 2.97 -14.41
C LYS A 119 21.63 3.07 -13.09
N GLU A 120 20.95 2.89 -11.96
CA GLU A 120 21.59 2.83 -10.65
C GLU A 120 22.50 1.59 -10.58
N ASP A 121 23.69 1.72 -9.98
CA ASP A 121 24.60 0.57 -9.77
C ASP A 121 23.98 -0.49 -8.84
N SER A 122 23.01 -0.09 -8.02
CA SER A 122 22.28 -0.95 -7.10
C SER A 122 20.86 -0.42 -6.89
N PRO A 123 19.94 -0.69 -7.83
CA PRO A 123 18.56 -0.25 -7.68
C PRO A 123 17.93 -0.95 -6.46
N THR A 124 17.18 -0.18 -5.68
CA THR A 124 16.42 -0.71 -4.54
C THR A 124 14.98 -1.03 -4.95
N SER A 125 14.37 -2.01 -4.29
CA SER A 125 12.94 -2.33 -4.46
C SER A 125 12.05 -1.11 -4.17
N GLN A 126 12.46 -0.27 -3.21
CA GLN A 126 11.82 1.02 -2.92
C GLN A 126 11.87 1.97 -4.12
N ASN A 127 13.06 2.27 -4.69
CA ASN A 127 13.17 3.17 -5.85
C ASN A 127 12.37 2.64 -7.04
N ILE A 128 12.38 1.33 -7.25
CA ILE A 128 11.60 0.69 -8.31
C ILE A 128 10.09 0.86 -8.07
N PHE A 129 9.62 0.65 -6.85
CA PHE A 129 8.23 0.90 -6.47
C PHE A 129 7.81 2.36 -6.69
N LEU A 130 8.64 3.32 -6.27
CA LEU A 130 8.37 4.75 -6.44
C LEU A 130 8.29 5.11 -7.94
N ALA A 131 9.24 4.63 -8.74
CA ALA A 131 9.30 4.88 -10.18
C ALA A 131 8.09 4.31 -10.92
N LEU A 132 7.72 3.05 -10.66
CA LEU A 132 6.53 2.42 -11.25
C LEU A 132 5.24 3.10 -10.77
N SER A 133 5.19 3.53 -9.50
CA SER A 133 4.03 4.24 -8.95
C SER A 133 3.79 5.57 -9.65
N VAL A 134 4.86 6.32 -9.94
CA VAL A 134 4.77 7.55 -10.72
C VAL A 134 4.35 7.25 -12.15
N ALA A 135 4.96 6.23 -12.78
CA ALA A 135 4.63 5.84 -14.14
C ALA A 135 3.14 5.49 -14.30
N ASP A 136 2.57 4.69 -13.39
CA ASP A 136 1.15 4.35 -13.40
C ASP A 136 0.25 5.58 -13.19
N LYS A 137 0.56 6.43 -12.20
CA LYS A 137 -0.27 7.62 -11.90
C LYS A 137 -0.26 8.63 -13.04
N LEU A 138 0.87 8.79 -13.73
CA LEU A 138 1.00 9.64 -14.91
C LEU A 138 0.66 8.92 -16.22
N LYS A 139 0.26 7.64 -16.17
CA LYS A 139 -0.05 6.80 -17.33
C LYS A 139 1.07 6.77 -18.38
N LEU A 140 2.31 6.80 -17.92
CA LEU A 140 3.52 6.72 -18.75
C LEU A 140 3.85 5.27 -19.07
N LYS A 141 4.11 5.00 -20.35
CA LYS A 141 4.60 3.68 -20.78
C LYS A 141 6.09 3.53 -20.45
N VAL A 142 6.40 2.48 -19.70
CA VAL A 142 7.75 2.07 -19.30
C VAL A 142 8.03 0.64 -19.76
N ASN A 143 9.31 0.24 -19.77
CA ASN A 143 9.69 -1.13 -20.09
C ASN A 143 9.53 -2.05 -18.87
N TYR A 144 8.39 -2.75 -18.77
CA TYR A 144 8.12 -3.66 -17.66
C TYR A 144 9.12 -4.80 -17.51
N LYS A 145 9.70 -5.29 -18.62
CA LYS A 145 10.72 -6.34 -18.56
C LYS A 145 11.98 -5.82 -17.86
N SER A 146 12.46 -4.63 -18.22
CA SER A 146 13.64 -4.03 -17.59
C SER A 146 13.41 -3.69 -16.11
N PHE A 147 12.22 -3.20 -15.75
CA PHE A 147 11.87 -2.99 -14.34
C PHE A 147 11.77 -4.30 -13.56
N ALA A 148 11.26 -5.38 -14.15
CA ALA A 148 11.25 -6.70 -13.52
C ALA A 148 12.67 -7.28 -13.33
N GLU A 149 13.57 -7.08 -14.29
CA GLU A 149 14.97 -7.49 -14.16
C GLU A 149 15.66 -6.71 -13.03
N ALA A 150 15.47 -5.39 -12.97
CA ALA A 150 15.98 -4.55 -11.88
C ALA A 150 15.40 -4.97 -10.52
N LEU A 151 14.11 -5.28 -10.45
CA LEU A 151 13.45 -5.73 -9.21
C LEU A 151 13.97 -7.08 -8.74
N THR A 152 14.25 -7.99 -9.68
CA THR A 152 14.89 -9.27 -9.37
C THR A 152 16.28 -9.04 -8.78
N ALA A 153 17.09 -8.17 -9.37
CA ALA A 153 18.43 -7.84 -8.84
C ALA A 153 18.35 -7.20 -7.44
N ALA A 154 17.39 -6.30 -7.22
CA ALA A 154 17.16 -5.67 -5.92
C ALA A 154 16.81 -6.69 -4.82
N LEU A 155 15.88 -7.61 -5.11
CA LEU A 155 15.42 -8.64 -4.16
C LEU A 155 16.41 -9.79 -3.93
N VAL A 156 17.36 -9.99 -4.85
CA VAL A 156 18.50 -10.90 -4.64
C VAL A 156 19.52 -10.27 -3.69
N LYS A 157 19.69 -8.94 -3.73
CA LYS A 157 20.63 -8.20 -2.89
C LYS A 157 20.10 -7.99 -1.46
N ASP A 158 18.80 -7.73 -1.35
CA ASP A 158 18.12 -7.48 -0.08
C ASP A 158 16.72 -8.13 -0.11
N ASP A 159 16.57 -9.20 0.66
CA ASP A 159 15.33 -9.95 0.84
C ASP A 159 14.66 -9.67 2.19
N GLY A 160 15.05 -8.62 2.92
CA GLY A 160 14.39 -8.23 4.16
C GLY A 160 12.95 -7.75 3.96
N ALA A 161 12.16 -7.76 5.04
CA ALA A 161 10.72 -7.50 5.00
C ALA A 161 10.35 -6.17 4.31
N SER A 162 11.12 -5.11 4.54
CA SER A 162 10.91 -3.82 3.86
C SER A 162 11.14 -3.92 2.35
N SER A 163 12.22 -4.58 1.93
CA SER A 163 12.55 -4.75 0.52
C SER A 163 11.52 -5.63 -0.20
N LEU A 164 11.12 -6.73 0.42
CA LEU A 164 10.05 -7.60 -0.06
C LEU A 164 8.71 -6.85 -0.16
N SER A 165 8.35 -6.05 0.85
CA SER A 165 7.10 -5.27 0.85
C SER A 165 7.06 -4.26 -0.31
N HIS A 166 8.14 -3.52 -0.55
CA HIS A 166 8.27 -2.66 -1.72
C HIS A 166 8.27 -3.47 -3.02
N GLY A 167 8.92 -4.63 -3.02
CA GLY A 167 8.99 -5.54 -4.16
C GLY A 167 7.63 -6.03 -4.62
N LEU A 168 6.78 -6.49 -3.71
CA LEU A 168 5.42 -6.96 -4.04
C LEU A 168 4.54 -5.81 -4.56
N ASN A 169 4.62 -4.63 -3.93
CA ASN A 169 3.90 -3.45 -4.40
C ASN A 169 4.39 -2.97 -5.78
N ALA A 170 5.70 -3.03 -6.04
CA ALA A 170 6.27 -2.75 -7.37
C ALA A 170 5.77 -3.77 -8.41
N ALA A 171 5.78 -5.06 -8.07
CA ALA A 171 5.34 -6.12 -8.95
C ALA A 171 3.86 -5.96 -9.35
N ALA A 172 2.99 -5.52 -8.44
CA ALA A 172 1.57 -5.27 -8.73
C ALA A 172 1.34 -4.19 -9.81
N LEU A 173 2.32 -3.31 -10.04
CA LEU A 173 2.28 -2.24 -11.04
C LEU A 173 2.79 -2.68 -12.43
N LEU A 174 3.36 -3.88 -12.56
CA LEU A 174 3.84 -4.44 -13.84
C LEU A 174 2.69 -5.05 -14.65
N ASP A 175 2.98 -5.53 -15.87
CA ASP A 175 2.08 -6.45 -16.59
C ASP A 175 2.01 -7.83 -15.90
N ASN A 176 0.97 -8.62 -16.19
CA ASN A 176 0.74 -9.90 -15.53
C ASN A 176 1.90 -10.90 -15.73
N THR A 177 2.55 -10.87 -16.89
CA THR A 177 3.68 -11.75 -17.22
C THR A 177 4.88 -11.47 -16.32
N ASN A 178 5.20 -10.19 -16.10
CA ASN A 178 6.33 -9.77 -15.28
C ASN A 178 5.98 -9.77 -13.79
N ALA A 179 4.76 -9.39 -13.41
CA ALA A 179 4.27 -9.45 -12.04
C ALA A 179 4.26 -10.89 -11.49
N GLY A 180 3.84 -11.86 -12.31
CA GLY A 180 3.69 -13.27 -11.91
C GLY A 180 4.98 -13.91 -11.38
N LYS A 181 6.15 -13.41 -11.78
CA LYS A 181 7.47 -13.89 -11.33
C LYS A 181 7.71 -13.66 -9.84
N PHE A 182 7.10 -12.62 -9.27
CA PHE A 182 7.32 -12.21 -7.89
C PHE A 182 6.31 -12.80 -6.92
N PHE A 183 5.28 -13.50 -7.41
CA PHE A 183 4.24 -14.06 -6.55
C PHE A 183 4.78 -15.08 -5.54
N ILE A 184 5.86 -15.78 -5.88
CA ILE A 184 6.54 -16.70 -4.96
C ILE A 184 7.12 -15.97 -3.73
N ARG A 185 7.47 -14.68 -3.86
CA ARG A 185 8.04 -13.86 -2.77
C ARG A 185 7.01 -13.51 -1.69
N VAL A 186 5.72 -13.82 -1.91
CA VAL A 186 4.70 -13.71 -0.86
C VAL A 186 5.02 -14.66 0.29
N GLU A 187 5.44 -15.89 -0.01
CA GLU A 187 5.81 -16.88 1.02
C GLU A 187 7.05 -16.41 1.80
N ASP A 188 8.04 -15.83 1.12
CA ASP A 188 9.23 -15.26 1.76
C ASP A 188 8.86 -14.14 2.75
N LEU A 189 7.92 -13.26 2.38
CA LEU A 189 7.49 -12.16 3.24
C LEU A 189 6.68 -12.65 4.44
N VAL A 190 5.72 -13.55 4.21
CA VAL A 190 4.91 -14.13 5.29
C VAL A 190 5.79 -14.91 6.26
N GLY A 191 6.80 -15.63 5.75
CA GLY A 191 7.77 -16.38 6.57
C GLY A 191 8.69 -15.51 7.45
N GLN A 192 8.75 -14.20 7.21
CA GLN A 192 9.48 -13.24 8.05
C GLN A 192 8.61 -12.58 9.13
N ALA A 193 7.31 -12.89 9.16
CA ALA A 193 6.45 -12.32 10.18
C ALA A 193 6.73 -12.96 11.55
N GLU A 194 6.95 -12.12 12.55
CA GLU A 194 7.20 -12.53 13.93
C GLU A 194 5.94 -12.35 14.77
N GLU A 195 5.82 -13.21 15.79
CA GLU A 195 4.71 -13.16 16.73
C GLU A 195 4.95 -12.10 17.82
N VAL A 196 3.96 -11.24 18.03
CA VAL A 196 3.88 -10.29 19.15
C VAL A 196 2.68 -10.62 20.03
N ASP A 197 2.92 -10.58 21.34
CA ASP A 197 1.94 -10.79 22.41
C ASP A 197 1.14 -12.10 22.31
N GLY A 198 1.68 -13.12 21.63
CA GLY A 198 0.99 -14.40 21.50
C GLY A 198 -0.21 -14.36 20.53
N LYS A 199 -0.37 -13.27 19.75
CA LYS A 199 -1.65 -12.94 19.10
C LYS A 199 -1.53 -12.35 17.70
N TYR A 200 -0.51 -11.53 17.46
CA TYR A 200 -0.36 -10.78 16.22
C TYR A 200 0.90 -11.19 15.49
N LEU A 201 0.84 -11.22 14.17
CA LEU A 201 2.02 -11.29 13.32
C LEU A 201 2.38 -9.88 12.87
N HIS A 202 3.65 -9.53 12.93
CA HIS A 202 4.16 -8.29 12.35
C HIS A 202 5.48 -8.55 11.62
N LEU A 203 5.78 -7.68 10.68
CA LEU A 203 7.07 -7.64 10.01
C LEU A 203 8.06 -6.77 10.79
N GLU A 204 9.35 -7.07 10.64
CA GLU A 204 10.41 -6.13 11.00
C GLU A 204 10.17 -4.79 10.26
N GLY A 205 10.39 -3.67 10.97
CA GLY A 205 9.99 -2.33 10.52
C GLY A 205 8.61 -1.89 11.03
N GLY A 206 7.93 -2.75 11.79
CA GLY A 206 6.74 -2.40 12.58
C GLY A 206 5.46 -2.29 11.75
N LEU A 207 4.49 -1.54 12.28
CA LEU A 207 3.13 -1.49 11.73
C LEU A 207 3.08 -0.95 10.29
N SER A 208 3.95 0.01 9.94
CA SER A 208 3.98 0.60 8.60
C SER A 208 4.42 -0.41 7.55
N ILE A 209 5.52 -1.13 7.78
CA ILE A 209 5.99 -2.19 6.87
C ILE A 209 5.02 -3.37 6.85
N THR A 210 4.45 -3.73 8.01
CA THR A 210 3.41 -4.79 8.08
C THR A 210 2.21 -4.44 7.20
N ALA A 211 1.63 -3.25 7.37
CA ALA A 211 0.50 -2.80 6.55
C ALA A 211 0.86 -2.71 5.07
N PHE A 212 2.06 -2.21 4.75
CA PHE A 212 2.52 -2.06 3.38
C PHE A 212 2.79 -3.40 2.69
N GLY A 213 3.35 -4.38 3.42
CA GLY A 213 3.54 -5.76 2.98
C GLY A 213 2.22 -6.46 2.72
N VAL A 214 1.27 -6.39 3.65
CA VAL A 214 -0.10 -6.92 3.46
C VAL A 214 -0.75 -6.29 2.23
N TYR A 215 -0.68 -4.97 2.08
CA TYR A 215 -1.21 -4.28 0.90
C TYR A 215 -0.58 -4.79 -0.40
N GLY A 216 0.74 -5.00 -0.42
CA GLY A 216 1.47 -5.56 -1.56
C GLY A 216 1.03 -6.99 -1.92
N ILE A 217 0.85 -7.86 -0.92
CA ILE A 217 0.37 -9.23 -1.10
C ILE A 217 -1.00 -9.24 -1.77
N TYR A 218 -1.97 -8.50 -1.20
CA TYR A 218 -3.34 -8.50 -1.70
C TYR A 218 -3.46 -7.86 -3.08
N ASN A 219 -2.74 -6.76 -3.34
CA ASN A 219 -2.76 -6.13 -4.66
C ASN A 219 -2.13 -7.01 -5.74
N LEU A 220 -1.01 -7.67 -5.43
CA LEU A 220 -0.38 -8.58 -6.39
C LEU A 220 -1.26 -9.81 -6.66
N ALA A 221 -1.94 -10.32 -5.63
CA ALA A 221 -2.89 -11.42 -5.75
C ALA A 221 -4.09 -11.03 -6.63
N ASP A 222 -4.70 -9.88 -6.38
CA ASP A 222 -5.82 -9.33 -7.19
C ASP A 222 -5.39 -9.11 -8.65
N LYS A 223 -4.23 -8.47 -8.86
CA LYS A 223 -3.63 -8.26 -10.18
C LYS A 223 -3.47 -9.55 -10.98
N LEU A 224 -3.17 -10.66 -10.31
CA LEU A 224 -2.90 -11.96 -10.93
C LEU A 224 -4.11 -12.91 -10.90
N ASP A 225 -5.25 -12.48 -10.36
CA ASP A 225 -6.43 -13.32 -10.14
C ASP A 225 -6.08 -14.61 -9.36
N LYS A 226 -5.37 -14.44 -8.23
CA LYS A 226 -4.92 -15.53 -7.34
C LYS A 226 -5.36 -15.29 -5.91
N SER A 227 -5.44 -16.36 -5.12
CA SER A 227 -5.55 -16.25 -3.66
C SER A 227 -4.28 -15.60 -3.09
N PRO A 228 -4.36 -14.71 -2.09
CA PRO A 228 -3.21 -13.99 -1.55
C PRO A 228 -2.16 -14.86 -0.85
N GLY A 229 -2.37 -16.18 -0.72
CA GLY A 229 -1.34 -17.08 -0.20
C GLY A 229 -0.99 -16.90 1.28
N VAL A 230 -1.66 -15.99 1.99
CA VAL A 230 -1.56 -15.83 3.45
C VAL A 230 -2.28 -17.00 4.10
N LYS A 231 -1.56 -18.10 4.31
CA LYS A 231 -2.00 -19.21 5.16
C LYS A 231 -1.22 -19.10 6.48
N SER A 232 -1.93 -19.09 7.60
CA SER A 232 -1.32 -19.36 8.91
C SER A 232 -0.84 -20.79 8.98
#